data_AF-A0AB39Q4N9-F1
#
_entry.id   AF-A0AB39Q4N9-F1
#
_cell.length_a   1.000
_cell.length_b   1.000
_cell.length_c   1.000
_cell.angle_alpha   90.00
_cell.angle_beta   90.00
_cell.angle_gamma   90.00
#
_symmetry.space_group_name_H-M   'P 1'
#
loop_
_entity.id
_entity.type
_entity.pdbx_description
1 polymer ?
#
loop_
_entity_poly.entity_id
_entity_poly.type
_entity_poly.pdbx_seq_one_letter_code
_entity_poly.pdbx_strand_id
1 'polypeptide(L)'
;MSKRPTSGPTGGGPVRTVVVGLGWAGRSIWLPRLLGHPSFEVTAVVDPAVEGPVHQGVPLYADIVEIAPDSVDLAVVAVPNHLHAEIAERLLAKGISVFVEKPVCLTSDEADRLAAAEREGGAVLLAGSAARFRADIGALFEQARSVGRIRHIDASWVRARGVPDAGGWFTQAQLSGGGALVDLGWHLLDTVAPLLDSTEVEQVAGMVSSDFVNSGSARARWRNDEAPVGAPALAAAADVEDTVRGFLVTEDGVSVSLRASWASHEPRDVTLIHVEGSAGTTTLRCTFGFSPNRHGGSVLTHTRDGESTEVPVAQDPIGAEYDRQLDALPAELADPDSRGRAVAEARRTIGVIERLYASARGRAAQRHATTREYDMDPRITGLTQDAPAATTAPFAPPKSVVVFDLDGVIVDSTEVMRKAFSIAYAEVVGDGPAPFEEYNRHLGRYFPDIMRIMDLPLEMEEPFVRESYRMAHLVPMFDGVPEMLHTLRERGFRLAVATGKSGPRARSLLEQLGVLDLFEHVIGSDEIARPKPAPDIVLHALDLLGAEAHSAVMVGDAVTDLASARGADVTAIAALWGEGDTAALLAAGPDAVLREPGDLLALCPAVVVD
;
A
#
# COMPACT_ATOMS: atom_id res chain seq x y z
N MET A 1 -44.29 4.08 4.60
CA MET A 1 -44.50 2.91 3.73
C MET A 1 -43.40 1.92 4.04
N SER A 2 -43.75 0.84 4.75
CA SER A 2 -42.81 -0.18 5.22
C SER A 2 -42.38 -1.07 4.04
N LYS A 3 -41.10 -1.04 3.65
CA LYS A 3 -40.55 -2.03 2.72
C LYS A 3 -40.61 -3.39 3.43
N ARG A 4 -41.27 -4.37 2.79
CA ARG A 4 -41.23 -5.78 3.24
C ARG A 4 -39.80 -6.31 3.04
N PRO A 5 -39.32 -7.22 3.90
CA PRO A 5 -38.12 -7.98 3.60
C PRO A 5 -38.41 -8.81 2.35
N THR A 6 -37.55 -8.72 1.34
CA THR A 6 -37.52 -9.67 0.25
C THR A 6 -37.22 -11.04 0.85
N SER A 7 -38.11 -12.00 0.58
CA SER A 7 -37.95 -13.40 0.97
C SER A 7 -36.62 -13.94 0.45
N GLY A 8 -35.80 -14.49 1.34
CA GLY A 8 -34.62 -15.27 0.93
C GLY A 8 -34.98 -16.44 0.02
N PRO A 9 -34.00 -17.07 -0.65
CA PRO A 9 -34.23 -18.11 -1.64
C PRO A 9 -34.69 -19.40 -0.95
N THR A 10 -36.00 -19.54 -0.73
CA THR A 10 -36.63 -20.80 -0.30
C THR A 10 -37.43 -21.47 -1.42
N GLY A 11 -37.13 -21.15 -2.69
CA GLY A 11 -37.66 -21.86 -3.86
C GLY A 11 -36.60 -22.81 -4.41
N GLY A 12 -36.88 -24.11 -4.48
CA GLY A 12 -35.93 -25.16 -4.88
C GLY A 12 -35.47 -25.15 -6.36
N GLY A 13 -35.30 -23.98 -6.97
CA GLY A 13 -34.69 -23.81 -8.29
C GLY A 13 -33.20 -23.43 -8.22
N PRO A 14 -32.48 -23.41 -9.35
CA PRO A 14 -31.09 -22.97 -9.40
C PRO A 14 -30.95 -21.48 -9.01
N VAL A 15 -29.80 -21.12 -8.45
CA VAL A 15 -29.42 -19.73 -8.11
C VAL A 15 -29.13 -18.98 -9.41
N ARG A 16 -29.96 -17.98 -9.73
CA ARG A 16 -29.80 -17.16 -10.93
C ARG A 16 -28.61 -16.23 -10.76
N THR A 17 -27.62 -16.38 -11.62
CA THR A 17 -26.29 -15.80 -11.41
C THR A 17 -25.86 -14.95 -12.58
N VAL A 18 -25.33 -13.76 -12.30
CA VAL A 18 -24.59 -12.94 -13.27
C VAL A 18 -23.09 -13.05 -13.01
N VAL A 19 -22.30 -13.19 -14.08
CA VAL A 19 -20.84 -13.11 -14.01
C VAL A 19 -20.41 -11.71 -14.42
N VAL A 20 -19.71 -10.99 -13.54
CA VAL A 20 -19.23 -9.62 -13.79
C VAL A 20 -17.70 -9.67 -13.91
N GLY A 21 -17.19 -9.34 -15.09
CA GLY A 21 -15.79 -9.47 -15.44
C GLY A 21 -15.47 -10.81 -16.11
N LEU A 22 -15.01 -10.73 -17.34
CA LEU A 22 -14.46 -11.82 -18.14
C LEU A 22 -12.95 -11.64 -18.34
N GLY A 23 -12.23 -11.28 -17.28
CA GLY A 23 -10.80 -11.49 -17.21
C GLY A 23 -10.45 -12.99 -17.14
N TRP A 24 -9.19 -13.30 -16.84
CA TRP A 24 -8.74 -14.70 -16.71
C TRP A 24 -9.57 -15.49 -15.68
N ALA A 25 -9.84 -14.94 -14.49
CA ALA A 25 -10.65 -15.62 -13.48
C ALA A 25 -12.09 -15.85 -13.95
N GLY A 26 -12.76 -14.82 -14.48
CA GLY A 26 -14.12 -14.96 -15.03
C GLY A 26 -14.21 -16.01 -16.14
N ARG A 27 -13.31 -15.98 -17.13
CA ARG A 27 -13.33 -16.88 -18.29
C ARG A 27 -12.85 -18.30 -17.98
N SER A 28 -11.83 -18.45 -17.14
CA SER A 28 -11.15 -19.74 -16.93
C SER A 28 -11.57 -20.44 -15.65
N ILE A 29 -12.09 -19.71 -14.66
CA ILE A 29 -12.52 -20.28 -13.39
C ILE A 29 -14.04 -20.30 -13.30
N TRP A 30 -14.67 -19.12 -13.22
CA TRP A 30 -16.04 -19.01 -12.74
C TRP A 30 -17.09 -19.35 -13.77
N LEU A 31 -17.03 -18.75 -14.97
CA LEU A 31 -18.07 -18.95 -15.99
C LEU A 31 -18.22 -20.43 -16.38
N PRO A 32 -17.14 -21.20 -16.69
CA PRO A 32 -17.28 -22.62 -17.03
C PRO A 32 -17.85 -23.47 -15.89
N ARG A 33 -17.49 -23.16 -14.64
CA ARG A 33 -17.97 -23.88 -13.46
C ARG A 33 -19.44 -23.61 -13.19
N LEU A 34 -19.86 -22.35 -13.26
CA LEU A 34 -21.25 -21.95 -13.08
C LEU A 34 -22.16 -22.57 -14.14
N LEU A 35 -21.74 -22.56 -15.41
CA LEU A 35 -22.49 -23.21 -16.50
C LEU A 35 -22.59 -24.73 -16.35
N GLY A 36 -21.59 -25.36 -15.74
CA GLY A 36 -21.53 -26.80 -15.52
C GLY A 36 -22.21 -27.28 -14.23
N HIS A 37 -22.61 -26.37 -13.33
CA HIS A 37 -23.05 -26.71 -11.99
C HIS A 37 -24.58 -26.67 -11.86
N PRO A 38 -25.24 -27.76 -11.40
CA PRO A 38 -26.70 -27.88 -11.44
C PRO A 38 -27.45 -26.91 -10.52
N SER A 39 -26.81 -26.39 -9.48
CA SER A 39 -27.41 -25.41 -8.56
C SER A 39 -27.35 -23.97 -9.05
N PHE A 40 -26.77 -23.69 -10.23
CA PHE A 40 -26.65 -22.34 -10.77
C PHE A 40 -27.25 -22.23 -12.17
N GLU A 41 -27.82 -21.07 -12.47
CA GLU A 41 -28.25 -20.69 -13.81
C GLU A 41 -27.56 -19.38 -14.17
N VAL A 42 -26.69 -19.38 -15.19
CA VAL A 42 -26.04 -18.14 -15.65
C VAL A 42 -27.04 -17.35 -16.50
N THR A 43 -27.58 -16.27 -15.94
CA THR A 43 -28.63 -15.46 -16.58
C THR A 43 -28.06 -14.33 -17.43
N ALA A 44 -26.83 -13.89 -17.15
CA ALA A 44 -26.17 -12.82 -17.87
C ALA A 44 -24.66 -12.83 -17.61
N VAL A 45 -23.93 -12.14 -18.48
CA VAL A 45 -22.53 -11.77 -18.28
C VAL A 45 -22.37 -10.27 -18.48
N VAL A 46 -21.49 -9.63 -17.70
CA VAL A 46 -21.17 -8.21 -17.81
C VAL A 46 -19.67 -8.05 -18.04
N ASP A 47 -19.27 -7.47 -19.16
CA ASP A 47 -17.88 -7.06 -19.41
C ASP A 47 -17.83 -5.96 -20.49
N PRO A 48 -17.30 -4.76 -20.19
CA PRO A 48 -17.28 -3.65 -21.14
C PRO A 48 -16.29 -3.83 -22.29
N ALA A 49 -15.32 -4.74 -22.17
CA ALA A 49 -14.26 -4.96 -23.15
C ALA A 49 -14.51 -6.18 -24.05
N VAL A 50 -15.58 -6.94 -23.82
CA VAL A 50 -15.95 -8.11 -24.61
C VAL A 50 -17.05 -7.74 -25.60
N GLU A 51 -16.89 -8.18 -26.85
CA GLU A 51 -17.90 -8.05 -27.89
C GLU A 51 -18.34 -9.44 -28.39
N GLY A 52 -19.62 -9.54 -28.78
CA GLY A 52 -20.20 -10.76 -29.34
C GLY A 52 -20.70 -11.78 -28.31
N PRO A 53 -21.27 -12.90 -28.77
CA PRO A 53 -21.86 -13.90 -27.87
C PRO A 53 -20.76 -14.66 -27.11
N VAL A 54 -20.81 -14.61 -25.78
CA VAL A 54 -19.92 -15.38 -24.88
C VAL A 54 -20.37 -16.83 -24.75
N HIS A 55 -21.68 -17.02 -24.55
CA HIS A 55 -22.31 -18.33 -24.51
C HIS A 55 -23.70 -18.24 -25.16
N GLN A 56 -24.09 -19.27 -25.91
CA GLN A 56 -25.42 -19.32 -26.52
C GLN A 56 -26.52 -19.20 -25.46
N GLY A 57 -27.44 -18.26 -25.65
CA GLY A 57 -28.58 -18.05 -24.75
C GLY A 57 -28.29 -17.20 -23.51
N VAL A 58 -27.03 -16.79 -23.29
CA VAL A 58 -26.65 -15.91 -22.17
C VAL A 58 -26.37 -14.51 -22.72
N PRO A 59 -27.15 -13.48 -22.34
CA PRO A 59 -26.92 -12.11 -22.78
C PRO A 59 -25.60 -11.57 -22.21
N LEU A 60 -24.91 -10.76 -23.03
CA LEU A 60 -23.74 -9.99 -22.64
C LEU A 60 -24.14 -8.52 -22.53
N TYR A 61 -23.79 -7.89 -21.41
CA TYR A 61 -23.99 -6.48 -21.11
C TYR A 61 -22.65 -5.77 -20.93
N ALA A 62 -22.64 -4.46 -21.16
CA ALA A 62 -21.45 -3.64 -20.98
C ALA A 62 -21.33 -3.11 -19.55
N ASP A 63 -22.46 -2.89 -18.86
CA ASP A 63 -22.48 -2.32 -17.51
C ASP A 63 -23.51 -3.02 -16.60
N ILE A 64 -23.16 -3.14 -15.32
CA ILE A 64 -24.02 -3.71 -14.27
C ILE A 64 -25.33 -2.95 -14.07
N VAL A 65 -25.44 -1.72 -14.57
CA VAL A 65 -26.67 -0.92 -14.55
C VAL A 65 -27.82 -1.65 -15.27
N GLU A 66 -27.50 -2.42 -16.31
CA GLU A 66 -28.45 -3.19 -17.14
C GLU A 66 -29.05 -4.39 -16.41
N ILE A 67 -28.43 -4.82 -15.30
CA ILE A 67 -28.93 -5.94 -14.48
C ILE A 67 -30.10 -5.47 -13.61
N ALA A 68 -31.27 -6.08 -13.86
CA ALA A 68 -32.47 -5.85 -13.07
C ALA A 68 -32.39 -6.59 -11.73
N PRO A 69 -32.71 -5.94 -10.60
CA PRO A 69 -32.62 -6.55 -9.26
C PRO A 69 -33.35 -7.88 -9.13
N ASP A 70 -34.55 -8.00 -9.71
CA ASP A 70 -35.37 -9.21 -9.56
C ASP A 70 -34.98 -10.34 -10.53
N SER A 71 -34.04 -10.09 -11.46
CA SER A 71 -33.62 -11.09 -12.46
C SER A 71 -32.47 -12.00 -12.00
N VAL A 72 -31.78 -11.64 -10.91
CA VAL A 72 -30.55 -12.28 -10.45
C VAL A 72 -30.58 -12.44 -8.93
N ASP A 73 -30.14 -13.59 -8.44
CA ASP A 73 -30.01 -13.88 -7.00
C ASP A 73 -28.57 -13.62 -6.50
N LEU A 74 -27.57 -13.88 -7.35
CA LEU A 74 -26.14 -13.75 -7.04
C LEU A 74 -25.35 -13.09 -8.17
N ALA A 75 -24.45 -12.18 -7.85
CA ALA A 75 -23.42 -11.69 -8.77
C ALA A 75 -22.04 -12.23 -8.39
N VAL A 76 -21.35 -12.87 -9.32
CA VAL A 76 -19.95 -13.30 -9.18
C VAL A 76 -19.06 -12.23 -9.80
N VAL A 77 -18.36 -11.47 -8.98
CA VAL A 77 -17.51 -10.33 -9.37
C VAL A 77 -16.06 -10.80 -9.48
N ALA A 78 -15.54 -10.83 -10.71
CA ALA A 78 -14.20 -11.27 -11.09
C ALA A 78 -13.52 -10.25 -12.04
N VAL A 79 -13.55 -8.98 -11.61
CA VAL A 79 -13.00 -7.81 -12.31
C VAL A 79 -11.58 -7.49 -11.80
N PRO A 80 -10.88 -6.46 -12.33
CA PRO A 80 -9.65 -5.98 -11.70
C PRO A 80 -9.83 -5.53 -10.25
N ASN A 81 -8.84 -5.72 -9.39
CA ASN A 81 -8.96 -5.56 -7.92
C ASN A 81 -9.53 -4.19 -7.50
N HIS A 82 -9.02 -3.09 -8.07
CA HIS A 82 -9.49 -1.72 -7.76
C HIS A 82 -10.97 -1.46 -8.09
N LEU A 83 -11.61 -2.32 -8.88
CA LEU A 83 -13.03 -2.22 -9.20
C LEU A 83 -13.92 -3.12 -8.32
N HIS A 84 -13.33 -4.01 -7.51
CA HIS A 84 -14.08 -4.96 -6.69
C HIS A 84 -15.08 -4.26 -5.77
N ALA A 85 -14.60 -3.32 -4.94
CA ALA A 85 -15.42 -2.63 -3.96
C ALA A 85 -16.53 -1.81 -4.64
N GLU A 86 -16.20 -0.97 -5.62
CA GLU A 86 -17.17 -0.13 -6.32
C GLU A 86 -18.30 -0.94 -6.98
N ILE A 87 -17.95 -2.02 -7.69
CA ILE A 87 -18.93 -2.86 -8.39
C ILE A 87 -19.80 -3.63 -7.39
N ALA A 88 -19.19 -4.21 -6.36
CA ALA A 88 -19.92 -4.94 -5.33
C ALA A 88 -20.85 -4.02 -4.54
N GLU A 89 -20.42 -2.80 -4.17
CA GLU A 89 -21.24 -1.79 -3.49
C GLU A 89 -22.51 -1.47 -4.31
N ARG A 90 -22.35 -1.21 -5.62
CA ARG A 90 -23.47 -0.89 -6.52
C ARG A 90 -24.46 -2.05 -6.66
N LEU A 91 -23.99 -3.30 -6.67
CA LEU A 91 -24.84 -4.49 -6.77
C LEU A 91 -25.55 -4.80 -5.43
N LEU A 92 -24.83 -4.71 -4.31
CA LEU A 92 -25.41 -4.85 -2.98
C LEU A 92 -26.50 -3.80 -2.73
N ALA A 93 -26.27 -2.55 -3.13
CA ALA A 93 -27.27 -1.47 -3.02
C ALA A 93 -28.54 -1.72 -3.85
N LYS A 94 -28.46 -2.51 -4.93
CA LYS A 94 -29.62 -3.00 -5.69
C LYS A 94 -30.37 -4.14 -4.99
N GLY A 95 -29.85 -4.68 -3.90
CA GLY A 95 -30.38 -5.85 -3.21
C GLY A 95 -29.94 -7.19 -3.82
N ILE A 96 -28.91 -7.18 -4.69
CA ILE A 96 -28.35 -8.39 -5.31
C ILE A 96 -27.20 -8.87 -4.41
N SER A 97 -27.21 -10.14 -4.02
CA SER A 97 -26.10 -10.71 -3.24
C SER A 97 -24.86 -10.85 -4.12
N VAL A 98 -23.68 -10.69 -3.52
CA VAL A 98 -22.43 -10.60 -4.28
C VAL A 98 -21.42 -11.59 -3.72
N PHE A 99 -20.84 -12.41 -4.59
CA PHE A 99 -19.60 -13.12 -4.35
C PHE A 99 -18.46 -12.34 -5.03
N VAL A 100 -17.46 -11.91 -4.27
CA VAL A 100 -16.33 -11.12 -4.78
C VAL A 100 -15.06 -11.95 -4.76
N GLU A 101 -14.38 -12.06 -5.91
CA GLU A 101 -13.06 -12.65 -5.97
C GLU A 101 -12.05 -11.95 -5.06
N LYS A 102 -10.99 -12.67 -4.69
CA LYS A 102 -9.93 -12.10 -3.87
C LYS A 102 -9.07 -11.12 -4.70
N PRO A 103 -8.50 -10.08 -4.07
CA PRO A 103 -8.79 -9.61 -2.72
C PRO A 103 -10.19 -8.99 -2.65
N VAL A 104 -10.93 -9.21 -1.56
CA VAL A 104 -12.31 -8.68 -1.44
C VAL A 104 -12.33 -7.15 -1.45
N CYS A 105 -11.27 -6.54 -0.94
CA CYS A 105 -11.08 -5.10 -0.84
C CYS A 105 -9.57 -4.76 -0.83
N LEU A 106 -9.23 -3.51 -1.16
CA LEU A 106 -7.84 -3.04 -1.17
C LEU A 106 -7.47 -2.20 0.05
N THR A 107 -8.45 -1.70 0.80
CA THR A 107 -8.21 -0.96 2.05
C THR A 107 -9.28 -1.28 3.09
N SER A 108 -8.98 -0.98 4.35
CA SER A 108 -9.96 -1.05 5.43
C SER A 108 -11.19 -0.17 5.16
N ASP A 109 -11.01 1.01 4.55
CA ASP A 109 -12.11 1.89 4.17
C ASP A 109 -13.05 1.24 3.14
N GLU A 110 -12.51 0.50 2.17
CA GLU A 110 -13.33 -0.24 1.21
C GLU A 110 -14.13 -1.36 1.89
N ALA A 111 -13.54 -2.06 2.86
CA ALA A 111 -14.26 -3.04 3.66
C ALA A 111 -15.43 -2.38 4.44
N ASP A 112 -15.23 -1.17 4.96
CA ASP A 112 -16.28 -0.40 5.64
C ASP A 112 -17.42 0.01 4.71
N ARG A 113 -17.10 0.44 3.48
CA ARG A 113 -18.12 0.75 2.46
C ARG A 113 -18.91 -0.48 2.05
N LEU A 114 -18.25 -1.62 1.85
CA LEU A 114 -18.92 -2.90 1.57
C LEU A 114 -19.85 -3.32 2.71
N ALA A 115 -19.43 -3.11 3.96
CA ALA A 115 -20.27 -3.35 5.14
C ALA A 115 -21.56 -2.49 5.13
N ALA A 116 -21.42 -1.22 4.77
CA ALA A 116 -22.54 -0.30 4.68
C ALA A 116 -23.50 -0.73 3.55
N ALA A 117 -22.97 -1.03 2.37
CA ALA A 117 -23.76 -1.45 1.21
C ALA A 117 -24.52 -2.77 1.46
N GLU A 118 -23.88 -3.76 2.07
CA GLU A 118 -24.52 -5.03 2.43
C GLU A 118 -25.69 -4.80 3.41
N ARG A 119 -25.47 -3.97 4.43
CA ARG A 119 -26.48 -3.64 5.44
C ARG A 119 -27.66 -2.86 4.86
N GLU A 120 -27.40 -1.87 4.02
CA GLU A 120 -28.42 -0.98 3.44
C GLU A 120 -29.24 -1.67 2.35
N GLY A 121 -28.57 -2.47 1.51
CA GLY A 121 -29.20 -3.22 0.43
C GLY A 121 -30.00 -4.44 0.92
N GLY A 122 -29.67 -4.96 2.11
CA GLY A 122 -30.30 -6.17 2.64
C GLY A 122 -29.91 -7.44 1.89
N ALA A 123 -28.84 -7.39 1.10
CA ALA A 123 -28.24 -8.53 0.41
C ALA A 123 -27.16 -9.20 1.28
N VAL A 124 -26.43 -10.17 0.72
CA VAL A 124 -25.30 -10.86 1.38
C VAL A 124 -24.05 -10.67 0.54
N LEU A 125 -22.93 -10.35 1.20
CA LEU A 125 -21.59 -10.38 0.62
C LEU A 125 -20.92 -11.71 0.99
N LEU A 126 -20.36 -12.39 -0.01
CA LEU A 126 -19.57 -13.62 0.12
C LEU A 126 -18.17 -13.38 -0.45
N ALA A 127 -17.16 -13.99 0.16
CA ALA A 127 -15.75 -13.79 -0.19
C ALA A 127 -15.17 -14.97 -0.99
N GLY A 128 -14.41 -14.67 -2.04
CA GLY A 128 -13.55 -15.62 -2.74
C GLY A 128 -12.40 -16.07 -1.84
N SER A 129 -12.30 -17.38 -1.61
CA SER A 129 -11.43 -17.97 -0.57
C SER A 129 -11.14 -19.44 -0.90
N ALA A 130 -10.77 -19.70 -2.16
CA ALA A 130 -10.63 -21.08 -2.65
C ALA A 130 -9.63 -21.92 -1.82
N ALA A 131 -8.55 -21.32 -1.30
CA ALA A 131 -7.52 -22.04 -0.55
C ALA A 131 -8.08 -22.80 0.68
N ARG A 132 -9.09 -22.25 1.37
CA ARG A 132 -9.73 -22.91 2.53
C ARG A 132 -10.50 -24.18 2.15
N PHE A 133 -11.00 -24.25 0.92
CA PHE A 133 -11.74 -25.40 0.40
C PHE A 133 -10.83 -26.52 -0.12
N ARG A 134 -9.51 -26.43 0.06
CA ARG A 134 -8.61 -27.53 -0.29
C ARG A 134 -8.68 -28.65 0.75
N ALA A 135 -8.76 -29.90 0.28
CA ALA A 135 -8.85 -31.06 1.17
C ALA A 135 -7.61 -31.24 2.06
N ASP A 136 -6.43 -30.88 1.55
CA ASP A 136 -5.18 -30.92 2.32
C ASP A 136 -5.13 -29.86 3.44
N ILE A 137 -5.75 -28.70 3.24
CA ILE A 137 -5.95 -27.69 4.28
C ILE A 137 -6.96 -28.15 5.33
N GLY A 138 -8.06 -28.77 4.91
CA GLY A 138 -8.99 -29.41 5.87
C GLY A 138 -8.29 -30.46 6.74
N ALA A 139 -7.46 -31.31 6.14
CA ALA A 139 -6.67 -32.29 6.89
C ALA A 139 -5.65 -31.64 7.84
N LEU A 140 -4.99 -30.56 7.41
CA LEU A 140 -4.10 -29.77 8.28
C LEU A 140 -4.84 -29.23 9.51
N PHE A 141 -6.04 -28.67 9.34
CA PHE A 141 -6.85 -28.17 10.47
C PHE A 141 -7.24 -29.29 11.43
N GLU A 142 -7.63 -30.45 10.92
CA GLU A 142 -7.93 -31.62 11.78
C GLU A 142 -6.70 -32.06 12.58
N GLN A 143 -5.51 -32.10 11.97
CA GLN A 143 -4.27 -32.44 12.69
C GLN A 143 -3.88 -31.36 13.71
N ALA A 144 -4.07 -30.08 13.39
CA ALA A 144 -3.75 -28.97 14.27
C ALA A 144 -4.53 -29.03 15.60
N ARG A 145 -5.76 -29.57 15.61
CA ARG A 145 -6.51 -29.79 16.86
C ARG A 145 -5.80 -30.69 17.87
N SER A 146 -4.87 -31.53 17.41
CA SER A 146 -4.15 -32.48 18.26
C SER A 146 -2.77 -31.99 18.72
N VAL A 147 -2.29 -30.83 18.25
CA VAL A 147 -0.95 -30.32 18.64
C VAL A 147 -0.94 -29.58 19.98
N GLY A 148 -2.06 -29.52 20.70
CA GLY A 148 -2.20 -28.76 21.94
C GLY A 148 -2.37 -27.26 21.69
N ARG A 149 -1.96 -26.41 22.64
CA ARG A 149 -2.05 -24.95 22.45
C ARG A 149 -1.02 -24.52 21.39
N ILE A 150 -1.50 -23.96 20.29
CA ILE A 150 -0.67 -23.41 19.20
C ILE A 150 0.22 -22.29 19.77
N ARG A 151 1.48 -22.24 19.32
CA ARG A 151 2.51 -21.26 19.73
C ARG A 151 3.10 -20.52 18.54
N HIS A 152 3.27 -21.23 17.42
CA HIS A 152 3.86 -20.68 16.22
C HIS A 152 3.22 -21.26 14.96
N ILE A 153 3.13 -20.46 13.90
CA ILE A 153 2.73 -20.89 12.57
C ILE A 153 3.72 -20.31 11.54
N ASP A 154 4.36 -21.15 10.74
CA ASP A 154 5.06 -20.69 9.53
C ASP A 154 4.14 -20.91 8.32
N ALA A 155 3.81 -19.84 7.60
CA ALA A 155 3.00 -19.88 6.39
C ALA A 155 3.75 -19.24 5.23
N SER A 156 4.04 -20.02 4.20
CA SER A 156 4.74 -19.51 3.03
C SER A 156 4.19 -20.03 1.71
N TRP A 157 4.21 -19.17 0.69
CA TRP A 157 3.98 -19.52 -0.69
C TRP A 157 5.06 -18.85 -1.55
N VAL A 158 6.00 -19.67 -2.01
CA VAL A 158 7.16 -19.25 -2.79
C VAL A 158 7.07 -19.87 -4.16
N ARG A 159 6.99 -19.02 -5.19
CA ARG A 159 7.06 -19.46 -6.58
C ARG A 159 8.51 -19.42 -7.06
N ALA A 160 8.87 -20.33 -7.95
CA ALA A 160 10.12 -20.27 -8.69
C ALA A 160 10.08 -19.10 -9.69
N ARG A 161 9.04 -19.08 -10.53
CA ARG A 161 8.77 -18.04 -11.54
C ARG A 161 7.27 -17.88 -11.73
N GLY A 162 6.75 -16.73 -11.33
CA GLY A 162 5.31 -16.52 -11.32
C GLY A 162 4.88 -15.07 -11.12
N VAL A 163 5.71 -14.10 -11.54
CA VAL A 163 5.33 -12.68 -11.59
C VAL A 163 4.16 -12.55 -12.59
N PRO A 164 2.98 -12.09 -12.15
CA PRO A 164 1.84 -11.80 -13.03
C PRO A 164 2.19 -10.73 -14.05
N ASP A 165 1.46 -10.65 -15.17
CA ASP A 165 1.76 -9.82 -16.34
C ASP A 165 2.54 -8.51 -16.03
N ALA A 166 3.86 -8.55 -16.23
CA ALA A 166 4.77 -7.49 -15.83
C ALA A 166 4.59 -6.28 -16.74
N GLY A 167 3.98 -5.22 -16.21
CA GLY A 167 3.55 -4.02 -16.94
C GLY A 167 2.03 -3.91 -17.12
N GLY A 168 1.26 -4.95 -16.78
CA GLY A 168 -0.20 -4.91 -16.73
C GLY A 168 -0.74 -4.37 -15.40
N TRP A 169 -2.06 -4.18 -15.30
CA TRP A 169 -2.72 -3.58 -14.12
C TRP A 169 -2.41 -4.31 -12.80
N PHE A 170 -2.11 -5.61 -12.85
CA PHE A 170 -1.81 -6.43 -11.66
C PHE A 170 -0.45 -6.10 -11.02
N THR A 171 0.39 -5.34 -11.72
CA THR A 171 1.71 -4.91 -11.26
C THR A 171 1.79 -3.40 -11.04
N GLN A 172 0.62 -2.74 -10.92
CA GLN A 172 0.47 -1.32 -10.66
C GLN A 172 -0.23 -1.14 -9.31
N ALA A 173 0.45 -0.55 -8.33
CA ALA A 173 0.02 -0.50 -6.93
C ALA A 173 -1.37 0.15 -6.78
N GLN A 174 -1.64 1.21 -7.55
CA GLN A 174 -2.95 1.88 -7.55
C GLN A 174 -4.09 0.98 -8.03
N LEU A 175 -3.82 0.00 -8.90
CA LEU A 175 -4.84 -0.83 -9.53
C LEU A 175 -4.97 -2.22 -8.88
N SER A 176 -3.88 -2.75 -8.32
CA SER A 176 -3.84 -4.05 -7.66
C SER A 176 -3.91 -3.98 -6.14
N GLY A 177 -3.63 -2.81 -5.55
CA GLY A 177 -3.47 -2.56 -4.12
C GLY A 177 -2.09 -2.96 -3.55
N GLY A 178 -1.31 -3.73 -4.31
CA GLY A 178 -0.04 -4.28 -3.88
C GLY A 178 0.38 -5.47 -4.74
N GLY A 179 1.55 -6.04 -4.43
CA GLY A 179 2.13 -7.14 -5.19
C GLY A 179 1.87 -8.51 -4.58
N ALA A 180 2.93 -9.26 -4.32
CA ALA A 180 2.84 -10.63 -3.82
C ALA A 180 2.10 -10.76 -2.47
N LEU A 181 2.11 -9.73 -1.62
CA LEU A 181 1.37 -9.76 -0.36
C LEU A 181 -0.14 -9.73 -0.59
N VAL A 182 -0.65 -8.87 -1.47
CA VAL A 182 -2.09 -8.81 -1.80
C VAL A 182 -2.51 -10.04 -2.62
N ASP A 183 -1.66 -10.53 -3.53
CA ASP A 183 -2.00 -11.68 -4.37
C ASP A 183 -1.95 -13.02 -3.62
N LEU A 184 -0.80 -13.34 -3.02
CA LEU A 184 -0.55 -14.64 -2.36
C LEU A 184 -0.73 -14.56 -0.86
N GLY A 185 -0.31 -13.46 -0.25
CA GLY A 185 -0.42 -13.26 1.19
C GLY A 185 -1.87 -13.28 1.67
N TRP A 186 -2.82 -12.78 0.87
CA TRP A 186 -4.25 -12.92 1.16
C TRP A 186 -4.65 -14.38 1.39
N HIS A 187 -4.26 -15.29 0.49
CA HIS A 187 -4.56 -16.73 0.65
C HIS A 187 -3.89 -17.33 1.88
N LEU A 188 -2.66 -16.92 2.20
CA LEU A 188 -1.94 -17.40 3.38
C LEU A 188 -2.63 -16.94 4.67
N LEU A 189 -2.95 -15.65 4.78
CA LEU A 189 -3.63 -15.07 5.94
C LEU A 189 -5.02 -15.70 6.13
N ASP A 190 -5.76 -15.86 5.05
CA ASP A 190 -7.08 -16.49 5.05
C ASP A 190 -7.02 -17.97 5.50
N THR A 191 -5.97 -18.70 5.11
CA THR A 191 -5.72 -20.08 5.54
C THR A 191 -5.28 -20.17 7.01
N VAL A 192 -4.52 -19.18 7.50
CA VAL A 192 -4.03 -19.16 8.88
C VAL A 192 -5.11 -18.70 9.86
N ALA A 193 -6.01 -17.81 9.46
CA ALA A 193 -7.00 -17.20 10.35
C ALA A 193 -7.83 -18.19 11.19
N PRO A 194 -8.31 -19.34 10.66
CA PRO A 194 -9.03 -20.34 11.46
C PRO A 194 -8.17 -21.01 12.55
N LEU A 195 -6.84 -20.98 12.44
CA LEU A 195 -5.93 -21.54 13.45
C LEU A 195 -5.65 -20.57 14.63
N LEU A 196 -6.08 -19.32 14.51
CA LEU A 196 -5.84 -18.27 15.52
C LEU A 196 -7.09 -17.95 16.36
N ASP A 197 -8.19 -18.67 16.18
CA ASP A 197 -9.43 -18.57 16.98
C ASP A 197 -9.88 -17.12 17.28
N SER A 198 -10.12 -16.33 16.23
CA SER A 198 -10.56 -14.90 16.31
C SER A 198 -9.65 -13.96 17.10
N THR A 199 -8.43 -14.37 17.46
CA THR A 199 -7.51 -13.53 18.22
C THR A 199 -6.98 -12.40 17.36
N GLU A 200 -6.98 -11.19 17.91
CA GLU A 200 -6.45 -10.01 17.24
C GLU A 200 -4.92 -10.05 17.14
N VAL A 201 -4.40 -9.51 16.04
CA VAL A 201 -2.96 -9.36 15.84
C VAL A 201 -2.49 -8.09 16.56
N GLU A 202 -1.65 -8.22 17.57
CA GLU A 202 -1.14 -7.09 18.35
C GLU A 202 0.10 -6.45 17.68
N GLN A 203 1.05 -7.27 17.20
CA GLN A 203 2.32 -6.79 16.65
C GLN A 203 2.53 -7.28 15.22
N VAL A 204 3.11 -6.41 14.39
CA VAL A 204 3.41 -6.72 12.98
C VAL A 204 4.77 -6.16 12.62
N ALA A 205 5.61 -7.01 12.03
CA ALA A 205 6.89 -6.65 11.44
C ALA A 205 6.95 -7.14 9.98
N GLY A 206 7.10 -6.22 9.03
CA GLY A 206 7.13 -6.52 7.60
C GLY A 206 8.44 -6.13 6.92
N MET A 207 8.74 -6.81 5.82
CA MET A 207 9.78 -6.45 4.86
C MET A 207 9.33 -6.85 3.45
N VAL A 208 9.55 -5.98 2.48
CA VAL A 208 9.25 -6.24 1.07
C VAL A 208 10.49 -6.12 0.21
N SER A 209 10.54 -6.84 -0.91
CA SER A 209 11.53 -6.66 -1.97
C SER A 209 10.91 -6.84 -3.35
N SER A 210 11.54 -6.23 -4.36
CA SER A 210 11.07 -6.15 -5.75
C SER A 210 12.18 -6.58 -6.73
N ASP A 211 12.92 -7.63 -6.33
CA ASP A 211 14.15 -8.09 -7.00
C ASP A 211 13.89 -8.67 -8.41
N PHE A 212 12.68 -9.15 -8.65
CA PHE A 212 12.27 -9.92 -9.82
C PHE A 212 11.12 -9.28 -10.62
N VAL A 213 10.32 -8.40 -10.02
CA VAL A 213 9.06 -7.89 -10.62
C VAL A 213 9.28 -7.23 -11.99
N ASN A 214 10.40 -6.55 -12.16
CA ASN A 214 10.80 -5.90 -13.42
C ASN A 214 11.75 -6.74 -14.28
N SER A 215 11.99 -8.01 -13.91
CA SER A 215 12.83 -8.95 -14.67
C SER A 215 11.99 -9.80 -15.63
N GLY A 216 12.27 -9.69 -16.93
CA GLY A 216 11.58 -10.49 -17.96
C GLY A 216 11.72 -12.01 -17.81
N SER A 217 12.69 -12.49 -17.02
CA SER A 217 12.93 -13.93 -16.81
C SER A 217 12.05 -14.57 -15.72
N ALA A 218 11.33 -13.77 -14.92
CA ALA A 218 10.56 -14.21 -13.76
C ALA A 218 9.04 -14.34 -14.01
N ARG A 219 8.57 -14.10 -15.24
CA ARG A 219 7.14 -14.01 -15.62
C ARG A 219 6.37 -15.34 -15.53
N ALA A 220 5.10 -15.27 -15.17
CA ALA A 220 4.12 -16.36 -15.15
C ALA A 220 3.64 -16.78 -16.56
N ARG A 221 4.53 -17.31 -17.40
CA ARG A 221 4.22 -17.66 -18.81
C ARG A 221 3.04 -18.63 -19.00
N TRP A 222 2.68 -19.39 -17.96
CA TRP A 222 1.60 -20.36 -18.00
C TRP A 222 0.18 -19.75 -17.97
N ARG A 223 0.05 -18.45 -17.65
CA ARG A 223 -1.27 -17.79 -17.65
C ARG A 223 -1.78 -17.45 -19.05
N ASN A 224 -0.91 -17.41 -20.07
CA ASN A 224 -1.24 -16.99 -21.45
C ASN A 224 -1.93 -15.62 -21.54
N ASP A 225 -1.73 -14.73 -20.55
CA ASP A 225 -2.30 -13.39 -20.46
C ASP A 225 -1.53 -12.38 -21.35
N GLU A 226 -0.87 -12.82 -22.44
CA GLU A 226 -0.10 -11.92 -23.31
C GLU A 226 -1.01 -10.85 -23.93
N ALA A 227 -0.57 -9.59 -23.87
CA ALA A 227 -1.25 -8.51 -24.57
C ALA A 227 -1.40 -8.86 -26.07
N PRO A 228 -2.54 -8.55 -26.71
CA PRO A 228 -2.73 -8.77 -28.14
C PRO A 228 -1.56 -8.20 -28.95
N VAL A 229 -1.13 -8.91 -29.99
CA VAL A 229 -0.11 -8.41 -30.92
C VAL A 229 -0.57 -7.06 -31.48
N GLY A 230 0.11 -5.97 -31.10
CA GLY A 230 -0.25 -4.61 -31.50
C GLY A 230 -0.97 -3.76 -30.44
N ALA A 231 -1.21 -4.27 -29.23
CA ALA A 231 -1.58 -3.42 -28.10
C ALA A 231 -0.46 -2.40 -27.81
N PRO A 232 -0.77 -1.13 -27.50
CA PRO A 232 0.25 -0.18 -27.07
C PRO A 232 0.98 -0.78 -25.87
N ALA A 233 2.31 -0.82 -25.93
CA ALA A 233 3.10 -1.25 -24.78
C ALA A 233 2.68 -0.40 -23.58
N LEU A 234 2.17 -1.01 -22.51
CA LEU A 234 2.11 -0.32 -21.23
C LEU A 234 3.56 -0.05 -20.84
N ALA A 235 3.94 1.21 -20.97
CA ALA A 235 5.32 1.70 -20.91
C ALA A 235 5.84 1.92 -19.48
N ALA A 236 5.08 1.54 -18.45
CA ALA A 236 5.41 1.77 -17.05
C ALA A 236 6.08 0.52 -16.42
N ALA A 237 7.16 0.74 -15.68
CA ALA A 237 7.74 -0.28 -14.82
C ALA A 237 6.71 -0.70 -13.75
N ALA A 238 6.78 -1.96 -13.30
CA ALA A 238 6.01 -2.40 -12.15
C ALA A 238 6.50 -1.67 -10.88
N ASP A 239 5.54 -1.22 -10.05
CA ASP A 239 5.77 -0.42 -8.84
C ASP A 239 5.35 -1.16 -7.54
N VAL A 240 5.14 -2.48 -7.63
CA VAL A 240 4.76 -3.36 -6.52
C VAL A 240 5.89 -4.30 -6.09
N GLU A 241 5.80 -4.89 -4.90
CA GLU A 241 6.74 -5.91 -4.42
C GLU A 241 6.48 -7.29 -5.04
N ASP A 242 7.54 -8.05 -5.34
CA ASP A 242 7.38 -9.48 -5.71
C ASP A 242 7.56 -10.42 -4.52
N THR A 243 8.10 -9.93 -3.40
CA THR A 243 8.38 -10.76 -2.23
C THR A 243 8.09 -9.98 -0.96
N VAL A 244 7.38 -10.64 -0.04
CA VAL A 244 7.13 -10.16 1.32
C VAL A 244 7.60 -11.20 2.34
N ARG A 245 8.13 -10.70 3.46
CA ARG A 245 8.48 -11.46 4.66
C ARG A 245 7.86 -10.73 5.85
N GLY A 246 7.01 -11.41 6.59
CA GLY A 246 6.25 -10.85 7.70
C GLY A 246 6.41 -11.68 8.97
N PHE A 247 6.27 -11.04 10.12
CA PHE A 247 6.14 -11.67 11.42
C PHE A 247 5.01 -11.00 12.20
N LEU A 248 4.07 -11.79 12.69
CA LEU A 248 2.88 -11.35 13.41
C LEU A 248 2.89 -11.93 14.83
N VAL A 249 2.38 -11.19 15.82
CA VAL A 249 2.13 -11.69 17.17
C VAL A 249 0.70 -11.33 17.56
N THR A 250 -0.08 -12.32 17.98
CA THR A 250 -1.45 -12.13 18.48
C THR A 250 -1.45 -11.74 19.95
N GLU A 251 -2.54 -11.13 20.42
CA GLU A 251 -2.70 -10.72 21.83
C GLU A 251 -2.56 -11.87 22.83
N ASP A 252 -2.88 -13.10 22.42
CA ASP A 252 -2.74 -14.30 23.25
C ASP A 252 -1.36 -14.97 23.16
N GLY A 253 -0.42 -14.35 22.44
CA GLY A 253 0.98 -14.73 22.34
C GLY A 253 1.31 -15.80 21.29
N VAL A 254 0.41 -16.09 20.35
CA VAL A 254 0.72 -16.91 19.17
C VAL A 254 1.48 -16.06 18.15
N SER A 255 2.52 -16.63 17.55
CA SER A 255 3.31 -15.96 16.51
C SER A 255 3.10 -16.57 15.13
N VAL A 256 3.20 -15.76 14.08
CA VAL A 256 3.08 -16.22 12.69
C VAL A 256 4.20 -15.65 11.84
N SER A 257 4.99 -16.52 11.19
CA SER A 257 5.91 -16.15 10.13
C SER A 257 5.22 -16.25 8.78
N LEU A 258 5.22 -15.18 7.98
CA LEU A 258 4.59 -15.11 6.66
C LEU A 258 5.65 -14.90 5.57
N ARG A 259 5.61 -15.67 4.49
CA ARG A 259 6.42 -15.40 3.28
C ARG A 259 5.62 -15.63 2.00
N ALA A 260 5.31 -14.57 1.27
CA ALA A 260 4.72 -14.65 -0.06
C ALA A 260 5.73 -14.15 -1.10
N SER A 261 5.92 -14.91 -2.18
CA SER A 261 6.91 -14.58 -3.20
C SER A 261 6.49 -15.05 -4.59
N TRP A 262 6.42 -14.13 -5.54
CA TRP A 262 6.11 -14.39 -6.94
C TRP A 262 7.27 -15.03 -7.72
N ALA A 263 8.51 -14.87 -7.24
CA ALA A 263 9.68 -15.44 -7.88
C ALA A 263 10.81 -15.65 -6.88
N SER A 264 11.62 -16.68 -7.11
CA SER A 264 12.74 -17.05 -6.26
C SER A 264 13.72 -17.92 -7.03
N HIS A 265 14.78 -18.34 -6.35
CA HIS A 265 15.72 -19.33 -6.89
C HIS A 265 15.29 -20.78 -6.63
N GLU A 266 14.11 -21.00 -6.03
CA GLU A 266 13.58 -22.35 -5.85
C GLU A 266 13.36 -23.02 -7.21
N PRO A 267 13.61 -24.34 -7.33
CA PRO A 267 13.39 -25.05 -8.58
C PRO A 267 11.91 -25.18 -8.93
N ARG A 268 11.02 -25.19 -7.93
CA ARG A 268 9.58 -25.42 -8.05
C ARG A 268 8.81 -24.53 -7.09
N ASP A 269 7.55 -24.31 -7.41
CA ASP A 269 6.62 -23.59 -6.55
C ASP A 269 6.23 -24.45 -5.35
N VAL A 270 6.34 -23.86 -4.16
CA VAL A 270 6.08 -24.54 -2.89
C VAL A 270 5.22 -23.67 -1.99
N THR A 271 4.27 -24.31 -1.35
CA THR A 271 3.52 -23.77 -0.21
C THR A 271 3.86 -24.64 1.00
N LEU A 272 4.23 -23.99 2.10
CA LEU A 272 4.51 -24.64 3.37
C LEU A 272 3.66 -24.00 4.45
N ILE A 273 2.93 -24.83 5.20
CA ILE A 273 2.25 -24.41 6.43
C ILE A 273 2.69 -25.34 7.55
N HIS A 274 3.43 -24.79 8.51
CA HIS A 274 3.86 -25.47 9.72
C HIS A 274 3.09 -24.90 10.91
N VAL A 275 2.55 -25.77 11.77
CA VAL A 275 1.86 -25.40 13.00
C VAL A 275 2.58 -26.08 14.16
N GLU A 276 3.08 -25.26 15.08
CA GLU A 276 3.72 -25.71 16.32
C GLU A 276 2.78 -25.49 17.49
N GLY A 277 2.54 -26.55 18.26
CA GLY A 277 1.77 -26.48 19.50
C GLY A 277 2.50 -27.14 20.67
N SER A 278 1.94 -26.99 21.86
CA SER A 278 2.54 -27.49 23.11
C SER A 278 2.67 -29.01 23.22
N ALA A 279 2.04 -29.78 22.33
CA ALA A 279 1.98 -31.25 22.37
C ALA A 279 2.37 -31.89 21.02
N GLY A 280 2.89 -31.12 20.07
CA GLY A 280 3.34 -31.64 18.78
C GLY A 280 3.40 -30.57 17.69
N THR A 281 3.70 -31.00 16.48
CA THR A 281 3.69 -30.15 15.30
C THR A 281 2.99 -30.82 14.13
N THR A 282 2.49 -30.03 13.18
CA THR A 282 1.99 -30.54 11.90
C THR A 282 2.47 -29.66 10.76
N THR A 283 2.90 -30.27 9.67
CA THR A 283 3.50 -29.57 8.53
C THR A 283 2.85 -30.05 7.24
N LEU A 284 2.20 -29.14 6.53
CA LEU A 284 1.74 -29.35 5.17
C LEU A 284 2.74 -28.74 4.18
N ARG A 285 3.26 -29.55 3.27
CA ARG A 285 3.99 -29.10 2.08
C ARG A 285 3.18 -29.44 0.84
N CYS A 286 2.74 -28.42 0.12
CA CYS A 286 1.90 -28.55 -1.07
C CYS A 286 2.28 -27.48 -2.11
N THR A 287 1.43 -27.28 -3.12
CA THR A 287 1.52 -26.13 -4.02
C THR A 287 0.12 -25.58 -4.23
N PHE A 288 -0.09 -24.30 -3.89
CA PHE A 288 -1.33 -23.59 -4.19
C PHE A 288 -1.37 -23.10 -5.65
N GLY A 289 -2.58 -22.84 -6.14
CA GLY A 289 -2.82 -22.24 -7.45
C GLY A 289 -2.48 -23.13 -8.65
N PHE A 290 -2.51 -22.50 -9.83
CA PHE A 290 -2.55 -23.19 -11.13
C PHE A 290 -1.18 -23.39 -11.80
N SER A 291 -0.09 -22.98 -11.15
CA SER A 291 1.26 -23.11 -11.73
C SER A 291 1.58 -24.58 -12.04
N PRO A 292 2.03 -24.90 -13.26
CA PRO A 292 2.45 -26.25 -13.62
C PRO A 292 3.85 -26.59 -13.06
N ASN A 293 4.64 -25.60 -12.65
CA ASN A 293 5.96 -25.81 -12.06
C ASN A 293 5.86 -26.18 -10.57
N ARG A 294 5.29 -27.35 -10.28
CA ARG A 294 4.86 -27.73 -8.93
C ARG A 294 5.38 -29.09 -8.49
N HIS A 295 5.28 -29.39 -7.20
CA HIS A 295 5.52 -30.74 -6.69
C HIS A 295 4.33 -31.67 -7.02
N GLY A 296 4.60 -32.98 -7.12
CA GLY A 296 3.62 -33.97 -7.60
C GLY A 296 2.46 -34.29 -6.66
N GLY A 297 2.36 -33.62 -5.51
CA GLY A 297 1.31 -33.85 -4.51
C GLY A 297 1.56 -33.14 -3.18
N SER A 298 0.56 -33.17 -2.32
CA SER A 298 0.59 -32.63 -0.96
C SER A 298 1.08 -33.68 0.03
N VAL A 299 1.97 -33.28 0.93
CA VAL A 299 2.51 -34.13 2.01
C VAL A 299 2.21 -33.47 3.34
N LEU A 300 1.49 -34.16 4.22
CA LEU A 300 1.18 -33.73 5.56
C LEU A 300 1.91 -34.62 6.56
N THR A 301 2.71 -34.03 7.44
CA THR A 301 3.45 -34.76 8.48
C THR A 301 3.01 -34.26 9.84
N HIS A 302 2.67 -35.17 10.75
CA HIS A 302 2.42 -34.88 12.15
C HIS A 302 3.57 -35.42 13.00
N THR A 303 4.06 -34.64 13.97
CA THR A 303 5.17 -35.02 14.84
C THR A 303 4.77 -34.88 16.31
N ARG A 304 5.01 -35.92 17.10
CA ARG A 304 4.80 -35.92 18.56
C ARG A 304 5.91 -36.73 19.24
N ASP A 305 6.45 -36.21 20.33
CA ASP A 305 7.48 -36.88 21.15
C ASP A 305 8.70 -37.39 20.34
N GLY A 306 9.06 -36.66 19.27
CA GLY A 306 10.16 -37.00 18.37
C GLY A 306 9.81 -38.00 17.26
N GLU A 307 8.59 -38.57 17.26
CA GLU A 307 8.11 -39.47 16.21
C GLU A 307 7.29 -38.70 15.18
N SER A 308 7.62 -38.89 13.89
CA SER A 308 6.93 -38.24 12.78
C SER A 308 6.17 -39.26 11.93
N THR A 309 4.90 -38.99 11.69
CA THR A 309 4.00 -39.82 10.89
C THR A 309 3.43 -39.02 9.73
N GLU A 310 3.46 -39.58 8.53
CA GLU A 310 2.76 -39.00 7.39
C GLU A 310 1.24 -39.25 7.53
N VAL A 311 0.46 -38.19 7.38
CA VAL A 311 -0.99 -38.23 7.43
C VAL A 311 -1.52 -38.29 5.99
N PRO A 312 -2.30 -39.32 5.62
CA PRO A 312 -2.86 -39.40 4.28
C PRO A 312 -3.73 -38.18 3.97
N VAL A 313 -3.47 -37.53 2.83
CA VAL A 313 -4.26 -36.42 2.32
C VAL A 313 -4.69 -36.67 0.88
N ALA A 314 -5.89 -36.22 0.54
CA ALA A 314 -6.42 -36.34 -0.82
C ALA A 314 -5.54 -35.58 -1.82
N GLN A 315 -5.23 -36.22 -2.94
CA GLN A 315 -4.45 -35.63 -4.04
C GLN A 315 -5.42 -35.11 -5.09
N ASP A 316 -6.07 -34.00 -4.77
CA ASP A 316 -7.10 -33.43 -5.63
C ASP A 316 -6.51 -32.85 -6.93
N PRO A 317 -7.28 -32.89 -8.04
CA PRO A 317 -6.91 -32.15 -9.24
C PRO A 317 -6.87 -30.64 -8.96
N ILE A 318 -6.02 -29.93 -9.71
CA ILE A 318 -5.90 -28.47 -9.60
C ILE A 318 -7.25 -27.83 -9.89
N GLY A 319 -7.74 -27.02 -8.96
CA GLY A 319 -8.99 -26.28 -9.11
C GLY A 319 -10.20 -26.92 -8.44
N ALA A 320 -10.05 -28.12 -7.86
CA ALA A 320 -11.13 -28.80 -7.11
C ALA A 320 -11.63 -27.97 -5.91
N GLU A 321 -10.77 -27.10 -5.38
CA GLU A 321 -11.14 -26.19 -4.29
C GLU A 321 -12.15 -25.12 -4.72
N TYR A 322 -12.16 -24.71 -6.00
CA TYR A 322 -13.16 -23.79 -6.54
C TYR A 322 -14.51 -24.49 -6.73
N ASP A 323 -14.48 -25.78 -7.09
CA ASP A 323 -15.70 -26.58 -7.23
C ASP A 323 -16.36 -26.75 -5.85
N ARG A 324 -15.58 -27.08 -4.81
CA ARG A 324 -16.10 -27.15 -3.44
C ARG A 324 -16.54 -25.82 -2.86
N GLN A 325 -15.88 -24.72 -3.23
CA GLN A 325 -16.36 -23.39 -2.87
C GLN A 325 -17.72 -23.12 -3.53
N LEU A 326 -17.86 -23.45 -4.81
CA LEU A 326 -19.11 -23.30 -5.56
C LEU A 326 -20.25 -24.16 -4.97
N ASP A 327 -19.94 -25.39 -4.54
CA ASP A 327 -20.89 -26.30 -3.88
C ASP A 327 -21.45 -25.70 -2.57
N ALA A 328 -20.63 -24.92 -1.84
CA ALA A 328 -21.01 -24.32 -0.56
C ALA A 328 -21.87 -23.05 -0.70
N LEU A 329 -21.68 -22.29 -1.79
CA LEU A 329 -22.33 -20.98 -1.98
C LEU A 329 -23.86 -20.97 -1.82
N PRO A 330 -24.65 -21.95 -2.32
CA PRO A 330 -26.10 -21.92 -2.14
C PRO A 330 -26.52 -22.00 -0.67
N ALA A 331 -25.81 -22.78 0.13
CA ALA A 331 -26.07 -22.90 1.56
C ALA A 331 -25.68 -21.62 2.30
N GLU A 332 -24.54 -21.02 1.95
CA GLU A 332 -24.10 -19.73 2.51
C GLU A 332 -25.09 -18.61 2.14
N LEU A 333 -25.57 -18.57 0.90
CA LEU A 333 -26.53 -17.57 0.45
C LEU A 333 -27.89 -17.67 1.18
N ALA A 334 -28.30 -18.89 1.53
CA ALA A 334 -29.55 -19.15 2.26
C ALA A 334 -29.42 -18.94 3.78
N ASP A 335 -28.20 -18.95 4.32
CA ASP A 335 -27.93 -18.80 5.74
C ASP A 335 -28.13 -17.35 6.20
N PRO A 336 -29.10 -17.06 7.09
CA PRO A 336 -29.32 -15.71 7.61
C PRO A 336 -28.12 -15.16 8.38
N ASP A 337 -27.26 -16.03 8.92
CA ASP A 337 -26.07 -15.66 9.67
C ASP A 337 -24.85 -15.39 8.77
N SER A 338 -25.00 -15.47 7.43
CA SER A 338 -23.95 -15.12 6.48
C SER A 338 -23.64 -13.63 6.41
N ARG A 339 -24.62 -12.78 6.67
CA ARG A 339 -24.46 -11.34 6.51
C ARG A 339 -23.37 -10.80 7.43
N GLY A 340 -22.43 -10.04 6.86
CA GLY A 340 -21.31 -9.43 7.58
C GLY A 340 -20.14 -10.36 7.87
N ARG A 341 -20.24 -11.68 7.61
CA ARG A 341 -19.12 -12.62 7.82
C ARG A 341 -17.95 -12.30 6.90
N ALA A 342 -18.22 -12.20 5.59
CA ALA A 342 -17.20 -11.90 4.57
C ALA A 342 -16.50 -10.56 4.84
N VAL A 343 -17.27 -9.53 5.23
CA VAL A 343 -16.74 -8.21 5.59
C VAL A 343 -15.81 -8.29 6.80
N ALA A 344 -16.22 -9.00 7.86
CA ALA A 344 -15.39 -9.14 9.06
C ALA A 344 -14.07 -9.88 8.76
N GLU A 345 -14.12 -10.92 7.93
CA GLU A 345 -12.93 -11.64 7.47
C GLU A 345 -12.01 -10.79 6.60
N ALA A 346 -12.60 -10.05 5.65
CA ALA A 346 -11.88 -9.13 4.78
C ALA A 346 -11.20 -8.02 5.59
N ARG A 347 -11.91 -7.41 6.55
CA ARG A 347 -11.37 -6.34 7.42
C ARG A 347 -10.17 -6.82 8.23
N ARG A 348 -10.24 -8.03 8.82
CA ARG A 348 -9.10 -8.63 9.52
C ARG A 348 -7.90 -8.83 8.59
N THR A 349 -8.14 -9.41 7.42
CA THR A 349 -7.09 -9.72 6.45
C THR A 349 -6.42 -8.45 5.92
N ILE A 350 -7.22 -7.47 5.46
CA ILE A 350 -6.68 -6.23 4.90
C ILE A 350 -5.98 -5.38 5.95
N GLY A 351 -6.48 -5.34 7.19
CA GLY A 351 -5.82 -4.63 8.28
C GLY A 351 -4.42 -5.19 8.60
N VAL A 352 -4.23 -6.51 8.52
CA VAL A 352 -2.90 -7.12 8.65
C VAL A 352 -2.00 -6.76 7.46
N ILE A 353 -2.53 -6.79 6.23
CA ILE A 353 -1.81 -6.42 5.02
C ILE A 353 -1.34 -4.94 5.08
N GLU A 354 -2.23 -4.02 5.43
CA GLU A 354 -1.92 -2.59 5.58
C GLU A 354 -0.81 -2.37 6.61
N ARG A 355 -0.88 -3.07 7.76
CA ARG A 355 0.15 -2.99 8.80
C ARG A 355 1.48 -3.60 8.38
N LEU A 356 1.48 -4.68 7.60
CA LEU A 356 2.70 -5.26 7.03
C LEU A 356 3.37 -4.27 6.06
N TYR A 357 2.58 -3.63 5.19
CA TYR A 357 3.10 -2.58 4.31
C TYR A 357 3.60 -1.36 5.07
N ALA A 358 2.88 -0.90 6.09
CA ALA A 358 3.32 0.21 6.94
C ALA A 358 4.66 -0.12 7.62
N SER A 359 4.78 -1.32 8.20
CA SER A 359 6.01 -1.79 8.84
C SER A 359 7.18 -1.91 7.86
N ALA A 360 6.93 -2.40 6.64
CA ALA A 360 7.96 -2.54 5.61
C ALA A 360 8.46 -1.19 5.09
N ARG A 361 7.55 -0.22 4.88
CA ARG A 361 7.90 1.15 4.46
C ARG A 361 8.80 1.85 5.47
N GLY A 362 8.51 1.71 6.77
CA GLY A 362 9.34 2.27 7.84
C GLY A 362 10.78 1.74 7.89
N ARG A 363 11.08 0.58 7.26
CA ARG A 363 12.43 -0.01 7.22
C ARG A 363 13.13 0.05 5.86
N ALA A 364 12.39 0.22 4.76
CA ALA A 364 12.97 0.49 3.45
C ALA A 364 13.69 1.85 3.43
N ALA A 365 13.18 2.84 4.20
CA ALA A 365 13.85 4.10 4.46
C ALA A 365 15.23 3.91 5.15
N GLN A 366 15.34 2.98 6.11
CA GLN A 366 16.59 2.71 6.83
C GLN A 366 17.65 1.91 6.03
N ARG A 367 17.27 1.25 4.92
CA ARG A 367 18.16 0.31 4.20
C ARG A 367 19.05 0.94 3.13
N HIS A 368 18.75 2.15 2.66
CA HIS A 368 19.56 2.80 1.63
C HIS A 368 20.92 3.32 2.14
N ALA A 369 21.23 3.17 3.43
CA ALA A 369 22.51 3.57 4.03
C ALA A 369 23.65 2.55 3.87
N THR A 370 23.41 1.27 3.53
CA THR A 370 24.50 0.30 3.36
C THR A 370 24.15 -0.85 2.41
N THR A 371 24.50 -0.74 1.14
CA THR A 371 24.76 -1.94 0.32
C THR A 371 26.13 -2.48 0.72
N ARG A 372 26.18 -3.37 1.72
CA ARG A 372 27.39 -4.18 1.95
C ARG A 372 27.37 -5.34 0.96
N GLU A 373 28.27 -5.31 -0.02
CA GLU A 373 28.74 -6.56 -0.61
C GLU A 373 29.40 -7.37 0.50
N TYR A 374 28.89 -8.57 0.77
CA TYR A 374 29.56 -9.51 1.66
C TYR A 374 30.72 -10.13 0.90
N ASP A 375 31.90 -9.50 0.98
CA ASP A 375 33.16 -10.17 0.65
C ASP A 375 33.56 -10.99 1.88
N MET A 376 33.27 -12.30 1.85
CA MET A 376 33.59 -13.20 2.95
C MET A 376 35.12 -13.33 3.06
N ASP A 377 35.69 -12.74 4.11
CA ASP A 377 37.11 -12.90 4.42
C ASP A 377 37.46 -14.39 4.61
N PRO A 378 38.38 -14.96 3.82
CA PRO A 378 38.75 -16.37 3.91
C PRO A 378 39.34 -16.76 5.27
N ARG A 379 39.69 -15.80 6.14
CA ARG A 379 40.17 -16.02 7.51
C ARG A 379 39.06 -16.42 8.51
N ILE A 380 37.78 -16.27 8.16
CA ILE A 380 36.62 -16.57 9.04
C ILE A 380 36.37 -18.08 9.20
N THR A 381 37.20 -18.95 8.63
CA THR A 381 37.11 -20.42 8.79
C THR A 381 37.82 -20.97 10.04
N GLY A 382 38.47 -20.11 10.85
CA GLY A 382 39.18 -20.52 12.07
C GLY A 382 38.49 -20.07 13.35
N LEU A 383 37.97 -21.03 14.13
CA LEU A 383 37.56 -20.83 15.52
C LEU A 383 38.70 -20.17 16.32
N THR A 384 38.49 -18.95 16.80
CA THR A 384 39.19 -18.44 17.99
C THR A 384 38.24 -17.65 18.88
N GLN A 385 38.31 -18.02 20.16
CA GLN A 385 37.68 -17.34 21.28
C GLN A 385 38.29 -15.95 21.41
N ASP A 386 37.45 -14.92 21.33
CA ASP A 386 37.36 -13.84 22.32
C ASP A 386 36.19 -12.95 21.91
N ALA A 387 35.13 -12.98 22.72
CA ALA A 387 33.92 -12.19 22.49
C ALA A 387 34.17 -10.73 22.90
N PRO A 388 33.93 -9.73 22.03
CA PRO A 388 33.61 -8.40 22.50
C PRO A 388 32.17 -8.42 23.04
N ALA A 389 31.97 -7.79 24.19
CA ALA A 389 30.67 -7.64 24.82
C ALA A 389 29.66 -7.04 23.84
N ALA A 390 28.49 -7.68 23.73
CA ALA A 390 27.38 -7.19 22.93
C ALA A 390 26.95 -5.81 23.48
N THR A 391 27.14 -4.77 22.69
CA THR A 391 26.46 -3.49 22.89
C THR A 391 25.01 -3.65 22.43
N THR A 392 24.10 -3.57 23.39
CA THR A 392 22.68 -3.33 23.18
C THR A 392 22.51 -1.97 22.50
N ALA A 393 22.14 -1.93 21.23
CA ALA A 393 21.65 -0.69 20.63
C ALA A 393 20.26 -0.37 21.22
N PRO A 394 20.04 0.82 21.79
CA PRO A 394 18.74 1.23 22.33
C PRO A 394 17.73 1.56 21.23
N PHE A 395 16.45 1.63 21.61
CA PHE A 395 15.34 2.16 20.80
C PHE A 395 15.74 3.49 20.13
N ALA A 396 15.27 3.73 18.91
CA ALA A 396 15.54 4.96 18.17
C ALA A 396 15.33 6.20 19.06
N PRO A 397 16.31 7.11 19.16
CA PRO A 397 16.20 8.27 20.03
C PRO A 397 15.08 9.23 19.54
N PRO A 398 14.49 10.02 20.45
CA PRO A 398 13.45 10.99 20.09
C PRO A 398 14.00 12.06 19.14
N LYS A 399 13.12 12.59 18.28
CA LYS A 399 13.42 13.75 17.43
C LYS A 399 13.77 14.96 18.30
N SER A 400 14.73 15.77 17.87
CA SER A 400 15.16 17.00 18.58
C SER A 400 15.40 18.19 17.63
N VAL A 401 15.31 17.98 16.32
CA VAL A 401 15.51 19.01 15.29
C VAL A 401 14.32 19.10 14.35
N VAL A 402 13.91 20.32 14.00
CA VAL A 402 12.95 20.58 12.93
C VAL A 402 13.56 21.54 11.90
N VAL A 403 13.61 21.10 10.66
CA VAL A 403 13.97 21.92 9.50
C VAL A 403 12.69 22.28 8.76
N PHE A 404 12.44 23.56 8.55
CA PHE A 404 11.25 24.04 7.85
C PHE A 404 11.60 24.54 6.45
N ASP A 405 10.75 24.29 5.46
CA ASP A 405 10.62 25.24 4.37
C ASP A 405 9.99 26.56 4.87
N LEU A 406 10.16 27.64 4.13
CA LEU A 406 9.68 28.96 4.49
C LEU A 406 8.32 29.28 3.85
N ASP A 407 8.35 29.50 2.53
CA ASP A 407 7.18 29.87 1.73
C ASP A 407 6.24 28.65 1.66
N GLY A 408 4.96 28.80 2.00
CA GLY A 408 3.99 27.69 1.99
C GLY A 408 3.94 26.84 3.26
N VAL A 409 4.88 27.05 4.20
CA VAL A 409 4.90 26.35 5.51
C VAL A 409 4.82 27.32 6.68
N ILE A 410 5.75 28.27 6.77
CA ILE A 410 5.78 29.29 7.83
C ILE A 410 4.98 30.52 7.38
N VAL A 411 5.13 30.92 6.11
CA VAL A 411 4.56 32.15 5.57
C VAL A 411 3.68 31.90 4.34
N ASP A 412 2.57 32.60 4.25
CA ASP A 412 1.74 32.64 3.05
C ASP A 412 2.23 33.77 2.13
N SER A 413 3.14 33.43 1.22
CA SER A 413 3.76 34.39 0.31
C SER A 413 3.19 34.35 -1.11
N THR A 414 2.18 33.51 -1.38
CA THR A 414 1.68 33.21 -2.74
C THR A 414 1.20 34.46 -3.46
N GLU A 415 0.42 35.31 -2.81
CA GLU A 415 -0.09 36.55 -3.42
C GLU A 415 1.03 37.55 -3.73
N VAL A 416 2.05 37.62 -2.90
CA VAL A 416 3.22 38.48 -3.13
C VAL A 416 4.08 37.90 -4.26
N MET A 417 4.30 36.59 -4.29
CA MET A 417 4.99 35.91 -5.37
C MET A 417 4.28 36.11 -6.71
N ARG A 418 2.95 35.98 -6.75
CA ARG A 418 2.12 36.21 -7.94
C ARG A 418 2.29 37.62 -8.50
N LYS A 419 2.21 38.63 -7.64
CA LYS A 419 2.38 40.04 -8.03
C LYS A 419 3.80 40.31 -8.49
N ALA A 420 4.81 39.89 -7.73
CA ALA A 420 6.22 40.10 -8.09
C ALA A 420 6.58 39.41 -9.42
N PHE A 421 6.10 38.17 -9.62
CA PHE A 421 6.30 37.43 -10.87
C PHE A 421 5.63 38.12 -12.06
N SER A 422 4.38 38.59 -11.88
CA SER A 422 3.65 39.29 -12.93
C SER A 422 4.32 40.59 -13.35
N ILE A 423 4.85 41.36 -12.38
CA ILE A 423 5.59 42.60 -12.66
C ILE A 423 6.91 42.29 -13.38
N ALA A 424 7.68 41.31 -12.89
CA ALA A 424 8.93 40.88 -13.52
C ALA A 424 8.71 40.40 -14.96
N TYR A 425 7.63 39.64 -15.19
CA TYR A 425 7.26 39.16 -16.51
C TYR A 425 6.92 40.33 -17.45
N ALA A 426 6.09 41.28 -17.01
CA ALA A 426 5.73 42.45 -17.81
C ALA A 426 6.95 43.33 -18.16
N GLU A 427 7.92 43.45 -17.24
CA GLU A 427 9.12 44.26 -17.42
C GLU A 427 10.13 43.63 -18.41
N VAL A 428 10.29 42.30 -18.36
CA VAL A 428 11.36 41.60 -19.09
C VAL A 428 10.85 40.91 -20.36
N VAL A 429 9.66 40.30 -20.30
CA VAL A 429 9.07 39.54 -21.42
C VAL A 429 8.13 40.43 -22.25
N GLY A 430 7.35 41.29 -21.60
CA GLY A 430 6.45 42.25 -22.24
C GLY A 430 4.96 41.91 -22.09
N ASP A 431 4.14 42.30 -23.07
CA ASP A 431 2.68 42.19 -23.01
C ASP A 431 2.21 40.73 -23.11
N GLY A 432 1.46 40.26 -22.11
CA GLY A 432 0.86 38.94 -22.07
C GLY A 432 0.49 38.50 -20.64
N PRO A 433 -0.37 37.48 -20.47
CA PRO A 433 -0.64 36.93 -19.15
C PRO A 433 0.60 36.18 -18.64
N ALA A 434 1.11 36.58 -17.48
CA ALA A 434 2.22 35.88 -16.84
C ALA A 434 1.79 34.44 -16.46
N PRO A 435 2.57 33.39 -16.81
CA PRO A 435 2.22 31.99 -16.58
C PRO A 435 2.45 31.57 -15.12
N PHE A 436 1.84 32.27 -14.16
CA PHE A 436 2.08 32.02 -12.73
C PHE A 436 1.63 30.63 -12.28
N GLU A 437 0.56 30.09 -12.85
CA GLU A 437 0.09 28.74 -12.49
C GLU A 437 1.10 27.65 -12.87
N GLU A 438 1.89 27.87 -13.93
CA GLU A 438 2.99 26.97 -14.30
C GLU A 438 4.19 27.19 -13.37
N TYR A 439 4.53 28.44 -13.06
CA TYR A 439 5.54 28.78 -12.05
C TYR A 439 5.23 28.10 -10.70
N ASN A 440 3.95 28.09 -10.29
CA ASN A 440 3.50 27.52 -9.03
C ASN A 440 3.73 26.00 -8.94
N ARG A 441 3.75 25.27 -10.07
CA ARG A 441 4.04 23.83 -10.10
C ARG A 441 5.50 23.49 -9.81
N HIS A 442 6.37 24.49 -9.81
CA HIS A 442 7.80 24.33 -9.60
C HIS A 442 8.26 24.92 -8.25
N LEU A 443 7.33 25.22 -7.33
CA LEU A 443 7.63 25.72 -5.99
C LEU A 443 8.59 24.80 -5.21
N GLY A 444 9.28 25.43 -4.26
CA GLY A 444 10.39 24.85 -3.50
C GLY A 444 11.74 24.83 -4.25
N ARG A 445 11.79 25.16 -5.55
CA ARG A 445 13.06 25.32 -6.31
C ARG A 445 13.58 26.76 -6.26
N TYR A 446 14.86 26.93 -6.58
CA TYR A 446 15.46 28.26 -6.73
C TYR A 446 14.91 28.97 -7.98
N PHE A 447 14.63 30.28 -7.89
CA PHE A 447 13.95 31.02 -8.95
C PHE A 447 14.62 30.91 -10.34
N PRO A 448 15.95 31.08 -10.48
CA PRO A 448 16.65 30.82 -11.75
C PRO A 448 16.45 29.43 -12.33
N ASP A 449 16.30 28.39 -11.49
CA ASP A 449 16.06 27.03 -11.96
C ASP A 449 14.66 26.88 -12.54
N ILE A 450 13.66 27.52 -11.91
CA ILE A 450 12.29 27.56 -12.42
C ILE A 450 12.26 28.26 -13.78
N MET A 451 12.97 29.39 -13.92
CA MET A 451 13.02 30.13 -15.19
C MET A 451 13.63 29.27 -16.30
N ARG A 452 14.69 28.49 -16.01
CA ARG A 452 15.26 27.54 -16.97
C ARG A 452 14.30 26.43 -17.36
N ILE A 453 13.51 25.91 -16.42
CA ILE A 453 12.52 24.85 -16.69
C ILE A 453 11.39 25.37 -17.59
N MET A 454 10.94 26.60 -17.34
CA MET A 454 9.85 27.25 -18.07
C MET A 454 10.30 27.93 -19.37
N ASP A 455 11.59 27.89 -19.71
CA ASP A 455 12.20 28.61 -20.84
C ASP A 455 11.92 30.13 -20.80
N LEU A 456 12.02 30.73 -19.61
CA LEU A 456 11.84 32.17 -19.36
C LEU A 456 13.18 32.89 -19.11
N PRO A 457 13.28 34.20 -19.41
CA PRO A 457 14.51 34.97 -19.23
C PRO A 457 14.97 35.03 -17.77
N LEU A 458 16.26 34.78 -17.52
CA LEU A 458 16.86 34.88 -16.17
C LEU A 458 16.89 36.31 -15.64
N GLU A 459 16.85 37.30 -16.54
CA GLU A 459 16.74 38.73 -16.24
C GLU A 459 15.50 39.07 -15.43
N MET A 460 14.49 38.18 -15.39
CA MET A 460 13.32 38.30 -14.50
C MET A 460 13.68 38.22 -13.00
N GLU A 461 14.84 37.68 -12.63
CA GLU A 461 15.22 37.50 -11.22
C GLU A 461 15.35 38.83 -10.49
N GLU A 462 16.00 39.83 -11.07
CA GLU A 462 16.19 41.14 -10.43
C GLU A 462 14.86 41.86 -10.13
N PRO A 463 13.95 42.06 -11.10
CA PRO A 463 12.66 42.70 -10.83
C PRO A 463 11.77 41.85 -9.91
N PHE A 464 11.81 40.52 -10.02
CA PHE A 464 11.08 39.63 -9.10
C PHE A 464 11.56 39.81 -7.65
N VAL A 465 12.88 39.83 -7.44
CA VAL A 465 13.48 40.03 -6.12
C VAL A 465 13.17 41.42 -5.59
N ARG A 466 13.32 42.47 -6.40
CA ARG A 466 13.03 43.86 -6.04
C ARG A 466 11.58 44.04 -5.58
N GLU A 467 10.63 43.56 -6.37
CA GLU A 467 9.21 43.69 -6.04
C GLU A 467 8.81 42.81 -4.85
N SER A 468 9.41 41.63 -4.72
CA SER A 468 9.23 40.79 -3.53
C SER A 468 9.68 41.50 -2.25
N TYR A 469 10.82 42.20 -2.27
CA TYR A 469 11.28 43.00 -1.12
C TYR A 469 10.34 44.15 -0.82
N ARG A 470 9.90 44.88 -1.84
CA ARG A 470 8.97 46.01 -1.68
C ARG A 470 7.67 45.60 -1.02
N MET A 471 7.20 44.39 -1.30
CA MET A 471 5.94 43.84 -0.81
C MET A 471 6.10 42.85 0.36
N ALA A 472 7.30 42.67 0.92
CA ALA A 472 7.55 41.70 2.00
C ALA A 472 6.64 41.89 3.23
N HIS A 473 6.34 43.15 3.58
CA HIS A 473 5.43 43.52 4.68
C HIS A 473 3.97 43.07 4.48
N LEU A 474 3.61 42.58 3.29
CA LEU A 474 2.27 42.04 2.99
C LEU A 474 2.19 40.52 3.16
N VAL A 475 3.29 39.84 3.49
CA VAL A 475 3.36 38.39 3.66
C VAL A 475 3.02 38.04 5.12
N PRO A 476 1.84 37.45 5.41
CA PRO A 476 1.53 36.97 6.76
C PRO A 476 2.22 35.63 7.07
N MET A 477 2.30 35.29 8.35
CA MET A 477 2.50 33.90 8.79
C MET A 477 1.17 33.15 8.74
N PHE A 478 1.20 31.83 8.51
CA PHE A 478 0.00 31.00 8.64
C PHE A 478 -0.50 30.97 10.09
N ASP A 479 -1.82 30.89 10.26
CA ASP A 479 -2.47 30.78 11.58
C ASP A 479 -1.92 29.56 12.35
N GLY A 480 -1.47 29.79 13.60
CA GLY A 480 -0.91 28.74 14.46
C GLY A 480 0.61 28.51 14.30
N VAL A 481 1.25 29.07 13.29
CA VAL A 481 2.73 28.98 13.12
C VAL A 481 3.49 29.65 14.27
N PRO A 482 3.15 30.88 14.72
CA PRO A 482 3.86 31.51 15.83
C PRO A 482 3.83 30.65 17.11
N GLU A 483 2.65 30.14 17.46
CA GLU A 483 2.44 29.28 18.62
C GLU A 483 3.19 27.95 18.47
N MET A 484 3.18 27.35 17.29
CA MET A 484 3.93 26.12 16.98
C MET A 484 5.43 26.33 17.18
N LEU A 485 6.02 27.39 16.59
CA LEU A 485 7.46 27.65 16.66
C LEU A 485 7.91 27.90 18.11
N HIS A 486 7.17 28.74 18.86
CA HIS A 486 7.47 28.98 20.27
C HIS A 486 7.36 27.69 21.11
N THR A 487 6.29 26.91 20.92
CA THR A 487 6.09 25.66 21.66
C THR A 487 7.19 24.64 21.37
N LEU A 488 7.67 24.55 20.13
CA LEU A 488 8.79 23.67 19.78
C LEU A 488 10.07 24.10 20.51
N ARG A 489 10.37 25.40 20.57
CA ARG A 489 11.52 25.92 21.34
C ARG A 489 11.39 25.63 22.83
N GLU A 490 10.21 25.84 23.41
CA GLU A 490 9.93 25.52 24.82
C GLU A 490 10.12 24.03 25.12
N ARG A 491 9.83 23.15 24.14
CA ARG A 491 10.05 21.70 24.22
C ARG A 491 11.48 21.26 23.97
N GLY A 492 12.40 22.20 23.73
CA GLY A 492 13.82 21.94 23.52
C GLY A 492 14.21 21.59 22.08
N PHE A 493 13.32 21.78 21.10
CA PHE A 493 13.66 21.55 19.69
C PHE A 493 14.56 22.65 19.14
N ARG A 494 15.49 22.23 18.29
CA ARG A 494 16.37 23.12 17.53
C ARG A 494 15.80 23.32 16.14
N LEU A 495 15.67 24.57 15.72
CA LEU A 495 14.93 24.93 14.52
C LEU A 495 15.87 25.52 13.47
N ALA A 496 15.69 25.11 12.22
CA ALA A 496 16.35 25.71 11.07
C ALA A 496 15.38 25.90 9.90
N VAL A 497 15.74 26.76 8.94
CA VAL A 497 15.01 26.96 7.68
C VAL A 497 15.87 26.54 6.50
N ALA A 498 15.30 25.80 5.57
CA ALA A 498 15.88 25.37 4.30
C ALA A 498 14.94 25.71 3.13
N THR A 499 15.20 26.83 2.45
CA THR A 499 14.23 27.42 1.52
C THR A 499 14.71 27.53 0.07
N GLY A 500 13.75 27.47 -0.87
CA GLY A 500 13.92 27.83 -2.28
C GLY A 500 14.24 29.33 -2.48
N LYS A 501 13.99 30.17 -1.48
CA LYS A 501 14.32 31.60 -1.48
C LYS A 501 15.82 31.82 -1.29
N SER A 502 16.33 33.02 -1.64
CA SER A 502 17.69 33.38 -1.26
C SER A 502 17.82 33.65 0.24
N GLY A 503 18.97 33.32 0.82
CA GLY A 503 19.24 33.40 2.25
C GLY A 503 19.04 34.80 2.83
N PRO A 504 19.59 35.87 2.21
CA PRO A 504 19.34 37.24 2.65
C PRO A 504 17.85 37.62 2.67
N ARG A 505 17.08 37.17 1.68
CA ARG A 505 15.63 37.42 1.62
C ARG A 505 14.88 36.68 2.71
N ALA A 506 15.24 35.42 2.96
CA ALA A 506 14.61 34.59 3.97
C ALA A 506 14.82 35.18 5.37
N ARG A 507 16.06 35.55 5.70
CA ARG A 507 16.42 36.18 6.97
C ARG A 507 15.71 37.52 7.17
N SER A 508 15.72 38.38 6.14
CA SER A 508 15.05 39.69 6.21
C SER A 508 13.55 39.57 6.44
N LEU A 509 12.88 38.58 5.82
CA LEU A 509 11.45 38.34 6.03
C LEU A 509 11.17 37.84 7.46
N LEU A 510 11.92 36.84 7.92
CA LEU A 510 11.77 36.30 9.29
C LEU A 510 12.08 37.36 10.36
N GLU A 511 13.01 38.28 10.09
CA GLU A 511 13.30 39.42 10.99
C GLU A 511 12.12 40.39 11.08
N GLN A 512 11.51 40.73 9.93
CA GLN A 512 10.31 41.58 9.89
C GLN A 512 9.11 40.93 10.61
N LEU A 513 9.01 39.61 10.56
CA LEU A 513 7.97 38.82 11.23
C LEU A 513 8.26 38.58 12.71
N GLY A 514 9.45 38.95 13.20
CA GLY A 514 9.83 38.84 14.61
C GLY A 514 10.05 37.41 15.10
N VAL A 515 10.40 36.47 14.21
CA VAL A 515 10.62 35.04 14.53
C VAL A 515 12.01 34.53 14.14
N LEU A 516 12.87 35.39 13.57
CA LEU A 516 14.21 35.00 13.15
C LEU A 516 15.05 34.38 14.28
N ASP A 517 14.90 34.89 15.51
CA ASP A 517 15.61 34.44 16.71
C ASP A 517 15.20 33.04 17.20
N LEU A 518 14.08 32.50 16.70
CA LEU A 518 13.67 31.12 16.97
C LEU A 518 14.47 30.10 16.15
N PHE A 519 15.11 30.53 15.06
CA PHE A 519 15.89 29.67 14.17
C PHE A 519 17.38 29.84 14.45
N GLU A 520 18.08 28.73 14.66
CA GLU A 520 19.54 28.74 14.80
C GLU A 520 20.22 29.01 13.45
N HIS A 521 19.64 28.50 12.36
CA HIS A 521 20.14 28.68 11.01
C HIS A 521 19.00 28.88 10.01
N VAL A 522 19.20 29.81 9.07
CA VAL A 522 18.30 30.05 7.93
C VAL A 522 19.17 29.99 6.68
N ILE A 523 18.89 29.03 5.80
CA ILE A 523 19.72 28.71 4.62
C ILE A 523 18.87 28.90 3.37
N GLY A 524 19.41 29.67 2.43
CA GLY A 524 18.80 29.87 1.12
C GLY A 524 19.41 29.00 0.03
N SER A 525 18.68 28.83 -1.06
CA SER A 525 19.16 28.04 -2.20
C SER A 525 20.35 28.66 -2.95
N ASP A 526 20.58 29.97 -2.81
CA ASP A 526 21.76 30.68 -3.33
C ASP A 526 23.07 30.33 -2.59
N GLU A 527 22.96 29.71 -1.41
CA GLU A 527 24.09 29.34 -0.56
C GLU A 527 24.54 27.89 -0.78
N ILE A 528 23.82 27.14 -1.63
CA ILE A 528 24.01 25.70 -1.85
C ILE A 528 24.23 25.40 -3.33
N ALA A 529 25.23 24.57 -3.64
CA ALA A 529 25.57 24.22 -5.02
C ALA A 529 24.46 23.43 -5.75
N ARG A 530 23.73 22.58 -5.01
CA ARG A 530 22.60 21.80 -5.52
C ARG A 530 21.38 22.00 -4.60
N PRO A 531 20.51 22.97 -4.88
CA PRO A 531 19.34 23.22 -4.05
C PRO A 531 18.25 22.15 -4.23
N LYS A 532 17.14 22.28 -3.49
CA LYS A 532 15.99 21.38 -3.57
C LYS A 532 15.57 21.17 -5.05
N PRO A 533 15.32 19.93 -5.50
CA PRO A 533 15.06 18.72 -4.72
C PRO A 533 16.29 17.94 -4.24
N ALA A 534 17.52 18.40 -4.52
CA ALA A 534 18.71 17.74 -4.00
C ALA A 534 18.78 17.90 -2.46
N PRO A 535 19.43 16.97 -1.74
CA PRO A 535 19.44 16.96 -0.28
C PRO A 535 20.40 17.95 0.37
N ASP A 536 21.27 18.57 -0.42
CA ASP A 536 22.44 19.31 0.04
C ASP A 536 22.08 20.45 1.02
N ILE A 537 20.93 21.11 0.85
CA ILE A 537 20.48 22.19 1.76
C ILE A 537 20.07 21.66 3.14
N VAL A 538 19.44 20.48 3.19
CA VAL A 538 19.03 19.83 4.44
C VAL A 538 20.25 19.24 5.14
N LEU A 539 21.13 18.58 4.39
CA LEU A 539 22.40 18.08 4.90
C LEU A 539 23.26 19.21 5.49
N HIS A 540 23.29 20.37 4.83
CA HIS A 540 23.98 21.53 5.37
C HIS A 540 23.34 22.07 6.64
N ALA A 541 22.00 22.09 6.74
CA ALA A 541 21.30 22.46 7.97
C ALA A 541 21.66 21.52 9.14
N LEU A 542 21.71 20.21 8.89
CA LEU A 542 22.09 19.23 9.90
C LEU A 542 23.55 19.41 10.36
N ASP A 543 24.47 19.66 9.43
CA ASP A 543 25.89 19.89 9.73
C ASP A 543 26.08 21.13 10.61
N LEU A 544 25.42 22.25 10.28
CA LEU A 544 25.46 23.47 11.09
C LEU A 544 24.87 23.25 12.49
N LEU A 545 23.80 22.47 12.58
CA LEU A 545 23.22 22.10 13.86
C LEU A 545 24.08 21.07 14.59
N GLY A 546 24.99 20.34 13.95
CA GLY A 546 25.66 19.19 14.56
C GLY A 546 24.66 18.09 14.94
N ALA A 547 23.65 17.87 14.10
CA ALA A 547 22.58 16.90 14.33
C ALA A 547 22.68 15.72 13.36
N GLU A 548 22.31 14.53 13.83
CA GLU A 548 22.22 13.35 12.97
C GLU A 548 20.84 13.29 12.30
N ALA A 549 20.77 12.79 11.06
CA ALA A 549 19.54 12.81 10.25
C ALA A 549 18.34 12.13 10.94
N HIS A 550 18.59 11.01 11.65
CA HIS A 550 17.54 10.30 12.40
C HIS A 550 16.90 11.14 13.52
N SER A 551 17.58 12.17 14.02
CA SER A 551 17.10 13.07 15.08
C SER A 551 16.31 14.26 14.55
N ALA A 552 16.24 14.43 13.22
CA ALA A 552 15.60 15.56 12.57
C ALA A 552 14.31 15.16 11.85
N VAL A 553 13.48 16.16 11.59
CA VAL A 553 12.36 16.13 10.64
C VAL A 553 12.46 17.35 9.71
N MET A 554 11.98 17.22 8.48
CA MET A 554 11.81 18.33 7.54
C MET A 554 10.33 18.52 7.22
N VAL A 555 9.83 19.74 7.33
CA VAL A 555 8.43 20.09 7.04
C VAL A 555 8.38 20.96 5.79
N GLY A 556 7.62 20.53 4.77
CA GLY A 556 7.51 21.18 3.47
C GLY A 556 6.12 21.06 2.86
N ASP A 557 5.73 22.00 1.98
CA ASP A 557 4.47 21.97 1.23
C ASP A 557 4.67 21.60 -0.26
N ALA A 558 5.91 21.42 -0.72
CA ALA A 558 6.22 21.02 -2.08
C ALA A 558 6.84 19.61 -2.18
N VAL A 559 6.64 18.95 -3.32
CA VAL A 559 7.27 17.64 -3.64
C VAL A 559 8.80 17.71 -3.57
N THR A 560 9.36 18.88 -3.87
CA THR A 560 10.81 19.14 -3.83
C THR A 560 11.36 19.13 -2.40
N ASP A 561 10.56 19.52 -1.42
CA ASP A 561 10.90 19.41 0.01
C ASP A 561 11.00 17.97 0.44
N LEU A 562 9.96 17.18 0.12
CA LEU A 562 9.94 15.75 0.45
C LEU A 562 11.09 15.00 -0.22
N ALA A 563 11.43 15.38 -1.47
CA ALA A 563 12.58 14.82 -2.16
C ALA A 563 13.91 15.18 -1.49
N SER A 564 14.07 16.44 -1.04
CA SER A 564 15.27 16.91 -0.36
C SER A 564 15.43 16.26 1.02
N ALA A 565 14.35 16.21 1.81
CA ALA A 565 14.28 15.52 3.10
C ALA A 565 14.72 14.05 2.99
N ARG A 566 14.16 13.33 2.01
CA ARG A 566 14.50 11.92 1.76
C ARG A 566 15.93 11.72 1.32
N GLY A 567 16.43 12.57 0.41
CA GLY A 567 17.82 12.47 -0.01
C GLY A 567 18.80 12.75 1.13
N ALA A 568 18.35 13.45 2.19
CA ALA A 568 19.11 13.74 3.39
C ALA A 568 18.88 12.74 4.54
N ASP A 569 18.05 11.71 4.31
CA ASP A 569 17.65 10.70 5.31
C ASP A 569 16.95 11.28 6.55
N VAL A 570 16.21 12.38 6.36
CA VAL A 570 15.41 13.06 7.37
C VAL A 570 13.93 12.73 7.17
N THR A 571 13.17 12.57 8.27
CA THR A 571 11.71 12.35 8.20
C THR A 571 11.02 13.48 7.44
N ALA A 572 10.40 13.14 6.32
CA ALA A 572 9.77 14.08 5.39
C ALA A 572 8.29 14.28 5.74
N ILE A 573 7.93 15.46 6.19
CA ILE A 573 6.59 15.79 6.66
C ILE A 573 5.93 16.76 5.69
N ALA A 574 4.73 16.43 5.22
CA ALA A 574 3.94 17.27 4.33
C ALA A 574 3.04 18.23 5.13
N ALA A 575 3.14 19.52 4.86
CA ALA A 575 2.21 20.54 5.33
C ALA A 575 1.10 20.75 4.29
N LEU A 576 -0.16 20.49 4.65
CA LEU A 576 -1.30 20.59 3.72
C LEU A 576 -2.02 21.95 3.74
N TRP A 577 -1.58 22.89 4.58
CA TRP A 577 -2.12 24.27 4.59
C TRP A 577 -1.42 25.20 3.60
N GLY A 578 -0.32 24.73 2.98
CA GLY A 578 0.38 25.44 1.91
C GLY A 578 -0.37 25.40 0.58
N GLU A 579 0.18 26.08 -0.41
CA GLU A 579 -0.42 26.28 -1.74
C GLU A 579 0.13 25.30 -2.79
N GLY A 580 0.90 24.30 -2.35
CA GLY A 580 1.36 23.19 -3.18
C GLY A 580 0.21 22.27 -3.63
N ASP A 581 0.43 21.55 -4.74
CA ASP A 581 -0.52 20.54 -5.22
C ASP A 581 -0.63 19.40 -4.19
N THR A 582 -1.70 19.40 -3.40
CA THR A 582 -1.97 18.41 -2.36
C THR A 582 -1.95 16.98 -2.90
N ALA A 583 -2.50 16.75 -4.10
CA ALA A 583 -2.54 15.41 -4.68
C ALA A 583 -1.13 14.94 -5.04
N ALA A 584 -0.33 15.81 -5.66
CA ALA A 584 1.07 15.52 -5.97
C ALA A 584 1.93 15.35 -4.71
N LEU A 585 1.71 16.18 -3.68
CA LEU A 585 2.42 16.11 -2.40
C LEU A 585 2.13 14.81 -1.66
N LEU A 586 0.87 14.36 -1.63
CA LEU A 586 0.49 13.07 -1.05
C LEU A 586 1.00 11.89 -1.89
N ALA A 587 0.91 11.98 -3.22
CA ALA A 587 1.43 10.96 -4.13
C ALA A 587 2.97 10.82 -4.03
N ALA A 588 3.67 11.89 -3.65
CA ALA A 588 5.09 11.83 -3.37
C ALA A 588 5.40 10.97 -2.14
N GLY A 589 4.45 10.67 -1.25
CA GLY A 589 4.56 9.68 -0.16
C GLY A 589 5.22 10.15 1.14
N PRO A 590 4.81 11.30 1.73
CA PRO A 590 5.42 11.84 2.96
C PRO A 590 5.33 10.85 4.12
N ASP A 591 6.29 10.92 5.05
CA ASP A 591 6.33 10.07 6.26
C ASP A 591 5.23 10.45 7.27
N ALA A 592 4.84 11.72 7.29
CA ALA A 592 3.70 12.21 8.04
C ALA A 592 3.01 13.37 7.28
N VAL A 593 1.73 13.56 7.57
CA VAL A 593 0.90 14.58 6.93
C VAL A 593 0.29 15.44 8.02
N LEU A 594 0.43 16.76 7.89
CA LEU A 594 -0.10 17.75 8.81
C LEU A 594 -1.17 18.58 8.10
N ARG A 595 -2.33 18.73 8.73
CA ARG A 595 -3.46 19.51 8.22
C ARG A 595 -3.44 20.95 8.73
N GLU A 596 -2.90 21.16 9.92
CA GLU A 596 -2.68 22.48 10.51
C GLU A 596 -1.32 22.54 11.23
N PRO A 597 -0.70 23.73 11.40
CA PRO A 597 0.62 23.86 12.04
C PRO A 597 0.72 23.20 13.42
N GLY A 598 -0.37 23.24 14.21
CA GLY A 598 -0.43 22.62 15.53
C GLY A 598 -0.22 21.09 15.53
N ASP A 599 -0.52 20.41 14.43
CA ASP A 599 -0.37 18.95 14.31
C ASP A 599 1.09 18.50 14.52
N LEU A 600 2.06 19.36 14.15
CA LEU A 600 3.48 19.05 14.31
C LEU A 600 3.85 18.81 15.79
N LEU A 601 3.16 19.48 16.70
CA LEU A 601 3.41 19.36 18.13
C LEU A 601 3.09 17.95 18.65
N ALA A 602 2.20 17.19 18.01
CA ALA A 602 1.94 15.80 18.40
C ALA A 602 3.13 14.88 18.05
N LEU A 603 3.87 15.20 16.98
CA LEU A 603 5.05 14.45 16.53
C LEU A 603 6.33 14.85 17.26
N CYS A 604 6.31 16.01 17.93
CA CYS A 604 7.43 16.60 18.64
C CYS A 604 7.14 16.73 20.15
N PRO A 605 7.00 15.63 20.91
CA PRO A 605 6.81 15.69 22.36
C PRO A 605 8.04 16.29 23.06
N ALA A 606 7.86 16.83 24.27
CA ALA A 606 8.95 17.48 25.02
C ALA A 606 10.18 16.57 25.15
N VAL A 607 11.36 17.10 24.82
CA VAL A 607 12.63 16.38 25.00
C VAL A 607 12.92 16.35 26.50
N VAL A 608 12.73 15.19 27.14
CA VAL A 608 13.13 15.00 28.55
C VAL A 608 14.65 14.98 28.59
N VAL A 609 15.24 16.07 29.07
CA VAL A 609 16.67 16.15 29.34
C VAL A 609 16.89 15.49 30.71
N ASP A 610 17.51 14.31 30.74
CA ASP A 610 18.09 13.74 31.96
C ASP A 610 19.30 14.55 32.43
#